data_AF-A0A177JZ78-F1
#
_entry.id   AF-A0A177JZ78-F1
#
_cell.length_a   1.000
_cell.length_b   1.000
_cell.length_c   1.000
_cell.angle_alpha   90.00
_cell.angle_beta   90.00
_cell.angle_gamma   90.00
#
_symmetry.space_group_name_H-M   'P 1'
#
loop_
_entity.id
_entity.type
_entity.pdbx_description
1 polymer ?
#
loop_
_entity_poly.entity_id
_entity_poly.type
_entity_poly.pdbx_seq_one_letter_code
_entity_poly.pdbx_strand_id
1 'polypeptide(L)'
;MQDAASLMAFYRNRRAELDPSDGSRWHLLIKEIRLREACGIEEAYAIALTDPIWRRWFERQINSDPTCRKAALRHMRDNGDRSLIAQRDGRLFVR
;
A
#
# COMPACT_ATOMS: atom_id res chain seq x y z
N MET A 1 -1.87 -27.76 5.25
CA MET A 1 -2.25 -26.57 4.46
C MET A 1 -2.74 -25.53 5.46
N GLN A 2 -2.10 -24.37 5.58
CA GLN A 2 -2.70 -23.27 6.33
C GLN A 2 -3.87 -22.74 5.50
N ASP A 3 -5.06 -22.64 6.10
CA ASP A 3 -6.22 -22.05 5.43
C ASP A 3 -6.08 -20.51 5.35
N ALA A 4 -6.82 -19.89 4.43
CA ALA A 4 -6.74 -18.45 4.18
C ALA A 4 -7.07 -17.63 5.44
N ALA A 5 -7.98 -18.12 6.29
CA ALA A 5 -8.36 -17.49 7.55
C ALA A 5 -7.17 -17.41 8.53
N SER A 6 -6.41 -18.50 8.65
CA SER A 6 -5.21 -18.57 9.50
C SER A 6 -4.12 -17.60 9.03
N LEU A 7 -3.90 -17.50 7.72
CA LEU A 7 -2.93 -16.55 7.15
C LEU A 7 -3.34 -15.09 7.32
N MET A 8 -4.63 -14.77 7.12
CA MET A 8 -5.15 -13.43 7.38
C MET A 8 -4.98 -13.03 8.85
N ALA A 9 -5.33 -13.94 9.77
CA ALA A 9 -5.14 -13.71 11.21
C ALA A 9 -3.65 -13.50 11.55
N PHE A 10 -2.76 -14.29 10.97
CA PHE A 10 -1.31 -14.12 11.12
C PHE A 10 -0.84 -12.74 10.68
N TYR A 11 -1.21 -12.28 9.46
CA TYR A 11 -0.81 -10.95 8.98
C TYR A 11 -1.34 -9.82 9.86
N ARG A 12 -2.60 -9.94 10.31
CA ARG A 12 -3.22 -8.95 11.20
C ARG A 12 -2.51 -8.88 12.55
N ASN A 13 -2.29 -10.02 13.19
CA ASN A 13 -1.63 -10.10 14.49
C ASN A 13 -0.19 -9.59 14.39
N ARG A 14 0.55 -10.03 13.39
CA ARG A 14 1.93 -9.57 13.19
C ARG A 14 1.99 -8.07 12.94
N ARG A 15 1.04 -7.50 12.19
CA ARG A 15 0.96 -6.04 11.97
C ARG A 15 0.66 -5.27 13.26
N ALA A 16 -0.09 -5.84 14.19
CA ALA A 16 -0.40 -5.21 15.48
C ALA A 16 0.81 -5.17 16.43
N GLU A 17 1.73 -6.13 16.31
CA GLU A 17 2.97 -6.22 17.12
C GLU A 17 4.06 -5.23 16.68
N LEU A 18 4.00 -4.74 15.44
CA LEU A 18 5.02 -3.85 14.89
C LEU A 18 4.80 -2.39 15.33
N ASP A 19 5.89 -1.64 15.45
CA ASP A 19 5.82 -0.20 15.69
C ASP A 19 4.98 0.51 14.61
N PRO A 20 4.12 1.48 14.96
CA PRO A 20 3.28 2.19 13.98
C PRO A 20 4.06 2.85 12.82
N SER A 21 5.34 3.16 13.02
CA SER A 21 6.22 3.72 11.99
C SER A 21 6.89 2.67 11.10
N ASP A 22 6.84 1.38 11.47
CA ASP A 22 7.45 0.29 10.71
C ASP A 22 6.73 0.08 9.37
N GLY A 23 7.46 0.29 8.28
CA GLY A 23 6.95 0.12 6.92
C GLY A 23 6.55 -1.31 6.56
N SER A 24 7.01 -2.31 7.31
CA SER A 24 6.58 -3.71 7.15
C SER A 24 5.08 -3.88 7.38
N ARG A 25 4.46 -2.98 8.17
CA ARG A 25 3.01 -2.97 8.39
C ARG A 25 2.23 -2.77 7.08
N TRP A 26 2.76 -1.99 6.14
CA TRP A 26 2.16 -1.83 4.81
C TRP A 26 2.14 -3.17 4.05
N HIS A 27 3.28 -3.85 3.99
CA HIS A 27 3.37 -5.13 3.29
C HIS A 27 2.44 -6.20 3.86
N LEU A 28 2.27 -6.25 5.19
CA LEU A 28 1.34 -7.16 5.85
C LEU A 28 -0.11 -6.81 5.56
N LEU A 29 -0.47 -5.52 5.58
CA LEU A 29 -1.82 -5.07 5.20
C LEU A 29 -2.17 -5.49 3.77
N ILE A 30 -1.25 -5.31 2.83
CA ILE A 30 -1.50 -5.65 1.42
C ILE A 30 -1.67 -7.15 1.23
N LYS A 31 -0.89 -7.98 1.94
CA LYS A 31 -1.09 -9.43 1.94
C LYS A 31 -2.44 -9.82 2.54
N GLU A 32 -2.84 -9.17 3.64
CA GLU A 32 -4.16 -9.38 4.27
C GLU A 32 -5.30 -9.03 3.30
N ILE A 33 -5.26 -7.87 2.65
CA ILE A 33 -6.29 -7.44 1.68
C ILE A 33 -6.38 -8.39 0.50
N ARG A 34 -5.24 -8.78 -0.09
CA ARG A 34 -5.23 -9.70 -1.24
C ARG A 34 -5.85 -11.06 -0.92
N LEU A 35 -5.60 -11.58 0.28
CA LEU A 35 -6.22 -12.84 0.71
C LEU A 35 -7.72 -12.66 0.97
N ARG A 36 -8.11 -11.58 1.65
CA ARG A 36 -9.50 -11.32 2.02
C ARG A 36 -10.40 -11.09 0.82
N GLU A 37 -9.91 -10.33 -0.16
CA GLU A 37 -10.67 -9.87 -1.32
C GLU A 37 -10.37 -10.69 -2.58
N ALA A 38 -9.50 -11.70 -2.48
CA ALA A 38 -9.03 -12.51 -3.61
C ALA A 38 -8.56 -11.67 -4.81
N CYS A 39 -7.82 -10.59 -4.56
CA CYS A 39 -7.51 -9.56 -5.54
C CYS A 39 -6.01 -9.44 -5.89
N GLY A 40 -5.74 -8.73 -6.99
CA GLY A 40 -4.39 -8.38 -7.44
C GLY A 40 -3.70 -7.35 -6.55
N ILE A 41 -2.42 -7.07 -6.83
CA ILE A 41 -1.66 -6.08 -6.06
C ILE A 41 -2.20 -4.65 -6.24
N GLU A 42 -2.60 -4.28 -7.44
CA GLU A 42 -3.11 -2.94 -7.76
C GLU A 42 -4.46 -2.68 -7.06
N GLU A 43 -5.36 -3.66 -7.10
CA GLU A 43 -6.64 -3.60 -6.41
C GLU A 43 -6.44 -3.51 -4.89
N ALA A 44 -5.50 -4.28 -4.34
CA ALA A 44 -5.17 -4.21 -2.92
C ALA A 44 -4.61 -2.84 -2.51
N TYR A 45 -3.79 -2.21 -3.36
CA TYR A 45 -3.33 -0.84 -3.12
C TYR A 45 -4.50 0.15 -3.16
N ALA A 46 -5.37 0.05 -4.16
CA ALA A 46 -6.56 0.91 -4.25
C ALA A 46 -7.44 0.79 -3.00
N ILE A 47 -7.68 -0.43 -2.52
CA ILE A 47 -8.46 -0.69 -1.30
C ILE A 47 -7.74 -0.12 -0.07
N ALA A 48 -6.45 -0.40 0.10
CA ALA A 48 -5.68 0.09 1.25
C ALA A 48 -5.67 1.62 1.34
N LEU A 49 -5.58 2.30 0.19
CA LEU A 49 -5.50 3.75 0.10
C LEU A 49 -6.85 4.46 0.31
N THR A 50 -7.95 3.72 0.46
CA THR A 50 -9.22 4.28 0.95
C THR A 50 -9.15 4.67 2.43
N ASP A 51 -8.28 4.05 3.21
CA ASP A 51 -8.04 4.41 4.61
C ASP A 51 -7.17 5.69 4.71
N PRO A 52 -7.66 6.77 5.34
CA PRO A 52 -6.92 8.04 5.45
C PRO A 52 -5.58 7.94 6.20
N ILE A 53 -5.42 6.98 7.11
CA ILE A 53 -4.16 6.76 7.83
C ILE A 53 -3.12 6.18 6.86
N TRP A 54 -3.51 5.14 6.12
CA TRP A 54 -2.62 4.49 5.16
C TRP A 54 -2.33 5.37 3.95
N ARG A 55 -3.31 6.14 3.48
CA ARG A 55 -3.11 7.16 2.44
C ARG A 55 -2.04 8.17 2.85
N ARG A 56 -2.18 8.78 4.04
CA ARG A 56 -1.20 9.76 4.54
C ARG A 56 0.19 9.17 4.73
N TRP A 57 0.26 7.94 5.24
CA TRP A 57 1.53 7.22 5.38
C TRP A 57 2.17 6.98 4.00
N PHE A 58 1.41 6.46 3.04
CA PHE A 58 1.89 6.18 1.69
C PHE A 58 2.37 7.45 0.97
N GLU A 59 1.59 8.52 1.03
CA GLU A 59 1.96 9.83 0.46
C GLU A 59 3.24 10.38 1.09
N ARG A 60 3.45 10.19 2.40
CA ARG A 60 4.72 10.53 3.05
C ARG A 60 5.87 9.73 2.44
N GLN A 61 5.74 8.42 2.36
CA GLN A 61 6.80 7.53 1.85
C GLN A 61 7.19 7.85 0.41
N ILE A 62 6.24 7.99 -0.51
CA ILE A 62 6.53 8.30 -1.92
C ILE A 62 7.15 9.69 -2.14
N ASN A 63 7.08 10.58 -1.15
CA ASN A 63 7.72 11.89 -1.21
C ASN A 63 9.04 11.98 -0.42
N SER A 64 9.24 11.18 0.64
CA SER A 64 10.45 11.23 1.47
C SER A 64 11.50 10.17 1.12
N ASP A 65 11.09 9.00 0.65
CA ASP A 65 12.01 7.91 0.30
C ASP A 65 12.28 7.90 -1.23
N PRO A 66 13.53 8.04 -1.69
CA PRO A 66 13.86 8.06 -3.12
C PRO A 66 13.48 6.78 -3.88
N THR A 67 13.53 5.62 -3.22
CA THR A 67 13.16 4.33 -3.80
C THR A 67 11.65 4.25 -3.96
N CYS A 68 10.88 4.65 -2.94
CA CYS A 68 9.42 4.74 -3.03
C CYS A 68 9.00 5.76 -4.10
N ARG A 69 9.66 6.92 -4.16
CA ARG A 69 9.41 7.94 -5.18
C ARG A 69 9.64 7.40 -6.59
N LYS A 70 10.76 6.71 -6.83
CA LYS A 70 11.07 6.10 -8.13
C LYS A 70 10.02 5.06 -8.52
N ALA A 71 9.58 4.24 -7.58
CA ALA A 71 8.52 3.25 -7.81
C ALA A 71 7.18 3.92 -8.14
N ALA A 72 6.80 4.98 -7.42
CA ALA A 72 5.58 5.75 -7.68
C ALA A 72 5.59 6.44 -9.05
N LEU A 73 6.73 7.03 -9.45
CA LEU A 73 6.89 7.62 -10.77
C LEU A 73 6.84 6.57 -11.89
N ARG A 74 7.39 5.37 -11.66
CA ARG A 74 7.23 4.24 -12.58
C ARG A 74 5.76 3.83 -12.68
N HIS A 75 5.07 3.68 -11.55
CA HIS A 75 3.63 3.37 -11.51
C HIS A 75 2.81 4.34 -12.37
N MET A 76 3.06 5.64 -12.23
CA MET A 76 2.41 6.67 -13.04
C MET A 76 2.68 6.50 -14.54
N ARG A 77 3.93 6.22 -14.93
CA ARG A 77 4.29 6.01 -16.35
C ARG A 77 3.64 4.77 -16.94
N ASP A 78 3.59 3.68 -16.18
CA ASP A 78 3.09 2.39 -16.65
C ASP A 78 1.56 2.38 -16.75
N ASN A 79 0.85 3.15 -15.90
CA ASN A 79 -0.61 3.13 -15.81
C ASN A 79 -1.31 4.35 -16.41
N GLY A 80 -0.60 5.47 -16.62
CA GLY A 80 -1.16 6.70 -17.20
C GLY A 80 -2.40 7.19 -16.43
N ASP A 81 -3.53 7.29 -17.13
CA ASP A 81 -4.81 7.74 -16.55
C ASP A 81 -5.37 6.78 -15.50
N ARG A 82 -4.95 5.50 -15.50
CA ARG A 82 -5.34 4.51 -14.48
C ARG A 82 -4.45 4.53 -13.24
N SER A 83 -3.43 5.39 -13.20
CA SER A 83 -2.57 5.52 -12.03
C SER A 83 -3.36 5.95 -10.79
N LEU A 84 -3.13 5.26 -9.67
CA LEU A 84 -3.62 5.65 -8.33
C LEU A 84 -2.94 6.93 -7.81
N ILE A 85 -1.85 7.35 -8.46
CA ILE A 85 -1.00 8.46 -8.05
C ILE A 85 -1.07 9.57 -9.11
N ALA A 86 -1.07 10.81 -8.65
CA ALA A 86 -0.88 11.99 -9.47
C ALA A 86 0.27 12.85 -8.93
N GLN A 87 0.75 13.77 -9.76
CA GLN A 87 1.77 14.75 -9.38
C GLN A 87 1.22 16.17 -9.54
N ARG A 88 1.47 17.01 -8.54
CA ARG A 88 1.12 18.44 -8.54
C ARG A 88 2.20 19.20 -7.80
N ASP A 89 2.66 20.30 -8.38
CA ASP A 89 3.67 21.19 -7.78
C ASP A 89 4.92 20.43 -7.28
N GLY A 90 5.37 19.44 -8.06
CA GLY A 90 6.53 18.60 -7.74
C GLY A 90 6.28 17.50 -6.69
N ARG A 91 5.12 17.48 -6.03
CA ARG A 91 4.75 16.48 -5.00
C ARG A 91 3.83 15.41 -5.57
N LEU A 92 3.98 14.18 -5.07
CA LEU A 92 3.13 13.05 -5.42
C LEU A 92 1.99 12.90 -4.42
N PHE A 93 0.79 12.57 -4.88
CA PHE A 93 -0.39 12.37 -4.05
C PHE A 93 -1.24 11.22 -4.61
N VAL A 94 -2.01 10.56 -3.74
CA VAL A 94 -2.99 9.57 -4.18
C VAL A 94 -4.20 10.31 -4.74
N ARG A 95 -4.83 9.79 -5.79
CA ARG A 95 -6.01 10.40 -6.42
C ARG A 95 -7.28 10.31 -5.57
#